data_AF-A0AAN8VSZ0-F1
#
_entry.id   AF-A0AAN8VSZ0-F1
#
_cell.length_a   1.000
_cell.length_b   1.000
_cell.length_c   1.000
_cell.angle_alpha   90.00
_cell.angle_beta   90.00
_cell.angle_gamma   90.00
#
_symmetry.space_group_name_H-M   'P 1'
#
loop_
_entity.id
_entity.type
_entity.pdbx_description
1 polymer ?
#
loop_
_entity_poly.entity_id
_entity_poly.type
_entity_poly.pdbx_seq_one_letter_code
_entity_poly.pdbx_strand_id
1 'polypeptide(L)'
;MAKPKIGIVGRTCSGKTTLISALFRLVEPTGVKIVIDDIDITSGYHIIPQDPTLLAGSVRYNLDPLSENSDRELWEVLDKCQLREADQEKELGLDSSATIVSLLSI
;
A
#
# COMPACT_ATOMS: atom_id res chain seq x y z
N MET A 1 1.50 9.94 -23.82
CA MET A 1 1.08 11.26 -23.28
C MET A 1 1.90 11.53 -22.02
N ALA A 2 2.55 12.68 -21.89
CA ALA A 2 3.38 12.95 -20.72
C ALA A 2 2.51 13.19 -19.48
N LYS A 3 2.82 12.53 -18.36
CA LYS A 3 2.15 12.77 -17.07
C LYS A 3 2.46 14.21 -16.60
N PRO A 4 1.47 14.98 -16.12
CA PRO A 4 1.72 16.31 -15.58
C PRO A 4 2.64 16.22 -14.36
N LYS A 5 3.65 17.09 -14.31
CA LYS A 5 4.56 17.22 -13.16
C LYS A 5 4.13 18.45 -12.35
N ILE A 6 3.82 18.24 -11.08
CA ILE A 6 3.38 19.30 -10.16
C ILE A 6 4.46 19.49 -9.08
N GLY A 7 4.85 20.73 -8.84
CA GLY A 7 5.77 21.12 -7.76
C GLY A 7 5.06 21.98 -6.72
N ILE A 8 5.30 21.71 -5.43
CA ILE A 8 4.73 22.47 -4.32
C ILE A 8 5.83 23.34 -3.70
N VAL A 9 5.66 24.66 -3.72
CA VAL A 9 6.64 25.64 -3.20
C VAL A 9 6.03 26.53 -2.13
N GLY A 10 6.85 27.02 -1.19
CA GLY A 10 6.41 27.89 -0.10
C GLY A 10 7.47 28.07 0.99
N ARG A 11 7.31 29.08 1.86
CA ARG A 11 8.25 29.35 2.97
C ARG A 11 8.32 28.18 3.97
N THR A 12 9.38 28.09 4.76
CA THR A 12 9.46 27.14 5.89
C THR A 12 8.24 27.30 6.81
N CYS A 13 7.76 26.19 7.38
CA CYS A 13 6.54 26.13 8.20
C CYS A 13 5.22 26.50 7.50
N SER A 14 5.19 26.59 6.16
CA SER A 14 3.95 26.83 5.42
C SER A 14 3.01 25.61 5.30
N GLY A 15 3.32 24.49 5.98
CA GLY A 15 2.50 23.27 5.93
C GLY A 15 2.74 22.33 4.75
N LYS A 16 3.79 22.52 3.94
CA LYS A 16 4.11 21.62 2.80
C LYS A 16 4.30 20.16 3.23
N THR A 17 5.10 19.94 4.28
CA THR A 17 5.32 18.60 4.84
C THR A 17 4.02 18.02 5.39
N THR A 18 3.21 18.84 6.07
CA THR A 18 1.89 18.44 6.57
C THR A 18 0.95 18.01 5.44
N LEU A 19 0.92 18.75 4.33
CA LEU A 19 0.15 18.40 3.14
C LEU A 19 0.63 17.06 2.55
N ILE A 20 1.94 16.86 2.44
CA ILE A 20 2.53 15.60 1.99
C ILE A 20 2.15 14.46 2.95
N SER A 21 2.23 14.65 4.26
CA SER A 21 1.82 13.64 5.25
C SER A 21 0.33 13.30 5.17
N ALA A 22 -0.55 14.27 4.93
CA ALA A 22 -1.98 14.05 4.78
C ALA A 22 -2.31 13.33 3.46
N LEU A 23 -1.64 13.69 2.36
CA LEU A 23 -1.75 13.00 1.07
C LEU A 23 -1.25 11.56 1.19
N PHE A 24 -0.17 11.35 1.97
CA PHE A 24 0.38 10.02 2.23
C PHE A 24 -0.36 9.22 3.30
N ARG A 25 -1.47 9.72 3.86
CA ARG A 25 -2.20 9.08 4.97
C ARG A 25 -1.33 8.79 6.21
N LEU A 26 -0.20 9.49 6.38
CA LEU A 26 0.64 9.41 7.59
C LEU A 26 -0.03 10.10 8.79
N VAL A 27 -0.89 11.09 8.51
CA VAL A 27 -1.71 11.79 9.50
C VAL A 27 -3.11 11.93 8.92
N GLU A 28 -4.13 11.66 9.74
CA GLU A 28 -5.51 11.82 9.33
C GLU A 28 -5.85 13.31 9.18
N PRO A 29 -6.29 13.76 7.99
CA PRO A 29 -6.64 15.15 7.79
C PRO A 29 -7.92 15.51 8.57
N THR A 30 -7.86 16.61 9.32
CA THR A 30 -9.00 17.09 10.10
C THR A 30 -9.83 18.09 9.30
N GLY A 31 -11.13 17.83 9.17
CA GLY A 31 -12.09 18.78 8.60
C GLY A 31 -12.01 18.99 7.08
N VAL A 32 -11.21 18.21 6.35
CA VAL A 32 -11.09 18.27 4.89
C VAL A 32 -11.02 16.87 4.28
N LYS A 33 -11.55 16.74 3.06
CA LYS A 33 -11.48 15.51 2.26
C LYS A 33 -10.43 15.66 1.17
N ILE A 34 -9.68 14.59 0.95
CA ILE A 34 -8.76 14.49 -0.19
C ILE A 34 -9.36 13.44 -1.12
N VAL A 35 -9.62 13.83 -2.36
CA VAL A 35 -10.29 12.99 -3.36
C VAL A 35 -9.32 12.77 -4.52
N ILE A 36 -9.09 11.52 -4.89
CA ILE A 36 -8.29 11.10 -6.05
C ILE A 36 -9.20 10.23 -6.91
N ASP A 37 -9.35 10.58 -8.20
CA ASP A 37 -10.20 9.86 -9.16
C ASP A 37 -11.64 9.63 -8.64
N ASP A 38 -12.25 10.68 -8.06
CA ASP A 38 -13.58 10.66 -7.44
C ASP A 38 -13.73 9.76 -6.19
N ILE A 39 -12.62 9.24 -5.66
CA ILE A 39 -12.62 8.41 -4.46
C ILE A 39 -12.00 9.18 -3.29
N ASP A 40 -12.71 9.20 -2.17
CA ASP A 40 -12.23 9.78 -0.91
C ASP A 40 -11.13 8.89 -0.33
N ILE A 41 -9.90 9.40 -0.24
CA ILE A 41 -8.77 8.58 0.22
C ILE A 41 -8.86 8.20 1.71
N THR A 42 -9.80 8.79 2.47
CA THR A 42 -10.15 8.33 3.82
C THR A 42 -10.79 6.94 3.81
N SER A 43 -11.38 6.52 2.69
CA SER A 43 -12.25 5.33 2.62
C SER A 43 -11.57 4.05 2.11
N GLY A 44 -10.24 4.06 1.90
CA GLY A 44 -9.52 2.83 1.53
C GLY A 44 -8.30 2.97 0.61
N TYR A 45 -7.58 4.10 0.65
CA TYR A 45 -6.31 4.21 -0.10
C TYR A 45 -5.13 3.77 0.75
N HIS A 46 -4.47 2.70 0.31
CA HIS A 46 -3.16 2.30 0.78
C HIS A 46 -2.12 2.74 -0.25
N ILE A 47 -1.11 3.46 0.22
CA ILE A 47 -0.03 3.89 -0.66
C ILE A 47 1.01 2.80 -0.66
N ILE A 48 1.28 2.26 -1.85
CA ILE A 48 2.38 1.34 -2.06
C ILE A 48 3.65 2.19 -2.18
N PRO A 49 4.55 2.19 -1.18
CA PRO A 49 5.82 2.88 -1.32
C PRO A 49 6.61 2.27 -2.49
N GLN A 50 7.43 3.09 -3.17
CA GLN A 50 8.28 2.59 -4.26
C GLN A 50 9.27 1.52 -3.82
N ASP A 51 9.58 1.46 -2.52
CA ASP A 51 10.34 0.39 -1.89
C ASP A 51 9.47 -0.22 -0.76
N PRO A 52 8.78 -1.35 -1.02
CA PRO A 52 7.94 -1.99 -0.01
C PRO A 52 8.79 -2.67 1.06
N THR A 53 8.68 -2.18 2.30
CA THR A 53 9.25 -2.86 3.46
C THR A 53 8.30 -3.97 3.90
N LEU A 54 8.72 -5.23 3.76
CA LEU A 54 8.06 -6.36 4.42
C LEU A 54 8.53 -6.43 5.87
N LEU A 55 7.60 -6.63 6.79
CA LEU A 55 7.91 -6.98 8.16
C LEU A 55 8.42 -8.42 8.21
N ALA A 56 9.36 -8.69 9.11
CA ALA A 56 9.81 -10.05 9.37
C ALA A 56 8.62 -10.90 9.84
N GLY A 57 8.23 -11.89 9.03
CA GLY A 57 7.02 -12.67 9.27
C GLY A 57 6.56 -13.41 8.02
N SER A 58 5.42 -14.08 8.13
CA SER A 58 4.81 -14.78 7.01
C SER A 58 4.16 -13.82 6.01
N VAL A 59 3.85 -14.33 4.82
CA VAL A 59 3.01 -13.61 3.84
C VAL A 59 1.66 -13.25 4.46
N ARG A 60 1.03 -14.19 5.19
CA ARG A 60 -0.21 -13.93 5.94
C ARG A 60 -0.06 -12.76 6.92
N TYR A 61 1.00 -12.73 7.72
CA TYR A 61 1.22 -11.64 8.67
C TYR A 61 1.38 -10.28 7.99
N ASN A 62 2.02 -10.23 6.82
CA ASN A 62 2.20 -8.98 6.07
C ASN A 62 0.92 -8.52 5.37
N LEU A 63 0.05 -9.44 4.93
CA LEU A 63 -1.22 -9.12 4.27
C LEU A 63 -2.35 -8.84 5.26
N ASP A 64 -2.39 -9.59 6.36
CA ASP A 64 -3.44 -9.56 7.38
C ASP A 64 -2.86 -9.70 8.79
N PRO A 65 -2.24 -8.63 9.33
CA PRO A 65 -1.65 -8.64 10.67
C PRO A 65 -2.67 -8.91 11.78
N LEU A 66 -3.96 -8.63 11.54
CA LEU A 66 -5.04 -8.79 12.50
C LEU A 66 -5.75 -10.15 12.39
N SER A 67 -5.43 -10.94 11.35
CA SER A 67 -6.06 -12.25 11.10
C SER A 67 -7.59 -12.16 10.99
N GLU A 68 -8.09 -11.09 10.36
CA GLU A 68 -9.53 -10.84 10.17
C GLU A 68 -10.07 -11.43 8.85
N ASN A 69 -9.20 -11.87 7.95
CA ASN A 69 -9.54 -12.35 6.62
C ASN A 69 -9.29 -13.85 6.49
N SER A 70 -10.08 -14.51 5.67
CA SER A 70 -9.93 -15.94 5.36
C SER A 70 -8.80 -16.19 4.37
N ASP A 71 -8.20 -17.38 4.40
CA ASP A 71 -7.19 -17.80 3.42
C ASP A 71 -7.65 -17.62 1.98
N ARG A 72 -8.93 -17.87 1.71
CA ARG A 72 -9.51 -17.66 0.38
C ARG A 72 -9.41 -16.20 -0.05
N GLU A 73 -9.78 -15.26 0.83
CA GLU A 73 -9.70 -13.83 0.53
C GLU A 73 -8.25 -13.38 0.32
N LEU A 74 -7.31 -13.91 1.12
CA LEU A 74 -5.88 -13.64 0.95
C LEU A 74 -5.35 -14.14 -0.39
N TRP A 75 -5.73 -15.36 -0.80
CA TRP A 75 -5.37 -15.89 -2.12
C TRP A 75 -5.99 -15.11 -3.27
N GLU A 76 -7.24 -14.66 -3.13
CA GLU A 76 -7.91 -13.82 -4.13
C GLU A 76 -7.22 -12.45 -4.29
N VAL A 77 -6.65 -11.88 -3.22
CA VAL A 77 -5.84 -10.66 -3.29
C VAL A 77 -4.49 -10.93 -3.98
N LEU A 78 -3.82 -12.02 -3.61
CA LEU A 78 -2.56 -12.43 -4.25
C LEU A 78 -2.73 -12.70 -5.76
N ASP A 79 -3.85 -13.27 -6.17
CA ASP A 79 -4.23 -13.44 -7.58
C ASP A 79 -4.33 -12.08 -8.31
N LYS A 80 -5.04 -11.12 -7.71
CA LYS A 80 -5.21 -9.77 -8.29
C LYS A 80 -3.90 -9.02 -8.41
N CYS A 81 -2.96 -9.28 -7.52
CA CYS A 81 -1.62 -8.69 -7.52
C CYS A 81 -0.61 -9.47 -8.39
N GLN A 82 -1.00 -10.57 -9.03
CA GLN A 82 -0.11 -11.46 -9.80
C GLN A 82 1.03 -12.05 -8.94
N LEU A 83 0.78 -12.27 -7.64
CA LEU A 83 1.74 -12.78 -6.66
C LEU A 83 1.52 -14.26 -6.30
N ARG A 84 0.43 -14.87 -6.77
CA ARG A 84 0.08 -16.25 -6.40
C ARG A 84 1.13 -17.28 -6.81
N GLU A 85 1.68 -17.18 -8.03
CA GLU A 85 2.63 -18.15 -8.55
C GLU A 85 3.93 -18.17 -7.71
N ALA A 86 4.38 -17.01 -7.23
CA ALA A 86 5.58 -16.88 -6.41
C ALA A 86 5.46 -17.52 -5.02
N ASP A 87 4.24 -17.64 -4.48
CA ASP A 87 4.00 -18.23 -3.15
C ASP A 87 3.47 -19.67 -3.21
N GLN A 88 2.82 -20.09 -4.31
CA GLN A 88 2.37 -21.48 -4.47
C GLN A 88 3.53 -22.48 -4.60
N GLU A 89 4.70 -22.05 -5.09
CA GLU A 89 5.89 -22.91 -5.18
C GLU A 89 6.54 -23.21 -3.82
N LYS A 90 6.15 -22.50 -2.75
CA LYS A 90 6.72 -22.69 -1.41
C LYS A 90 5.91 -23.72 -0.63
N GLU A 91 6.61 -24.68 -0.01
CA GLU A 91 5.98 -25.75 0.80
C GLU A 91 5.03 -25.23 1.91
N LEU A 92 5.25 -24.00 2.39
CA LEU A 92 4.48 -23.39 3.48
C LEU A 92 3.39 -22.40 3.02
N GLY A 93 3.26 -22.11 1.72
CA GLY A 93 2.24 -21.20 1.18
C GLY A 93 2.20 -19.83 1.89
N LEU A 94 1.02 -19.42 2.37
CA LEU A 94 0.81 -18.16 3.12
C LEU A 94 1.65 -18.06 4.41
N ASP A 95 2.09 -19.19 4.97
CA ASP A 95 2.94 -19.25 6.16
C ASP A 95 4.44 -19.21 5.83
N SER A 96 4.80 -19.17 4.55
CA SER A 96 6.18 -18.97 4.13
C SER A 96 6.67 -17.57 4.48
N SER A 97 7.98 -17.42 4.68
CA SER A 97 8.58 -16.10 4.89
C SER A 97 8.27 -15.19 3.71
N ALA A 98 7.73 -14.01 4.01
CA ALA A 98 7.47 -13.01 3.00
C ALA A 98 8.80 -12.64 2.31
N THR A 99 8.81 -12.65 0.98
CA THR A 99 9.95 -12.24 0.17
C THR A 99 9.45 -11.14 -0.75
N ILE A 100 10.25 -10.08 -0.95
CA ILE A 100 9.93 -9.00 -1.87
C ILE A 100 10.01 -9.57 -3.28
N VAL A 101 8.91 -10.14 -3.76
CA VAL A 101 8.77 -10.54 -5.16
C VAL A 101 7.71 -9.62 -5.77
N SER A 102 8.17 -8.80 -6.72
CA SER A 102 7.38 -8.08 -7.73
C SER A 102 6.25 -7.16 -7.24
N LEU A 103 6.59 -6.04 -6.60
CA LEU A 103 5.79 -4.80 -6.75
C LEU A 103 6.39 -3.83 -7.80
N LEU A 104 7.49 -4.23 -8.46
CA LEU A 104 8.18 -3.44 -9.48
C LEU A 104 7.52 -3.47 -10.88
N SER A 105 6.30 -4.01 -11.03
CA SER A 105 5.68 -4.21 -12.36
C SER A 105 4.26 -3.66 -12.51
N ILE A 106 3.82 -2.75 -11.63
CA ILE A 106 2.58 -1.96 -11.84
C ILE A 106 2.94 -0.48 -12.02
#